data_AF-A0A0F9L2K1-F1
#
_entry.id   AF-A0A0F9L2K1-F1
#
_cell.length_a   1.000
_cell.length_b   1.000
_cell.length_c   1.000
_cell.angle_alpha   90.00
_cell.angle_beta   90.00
_cell.angle_gamma   90.00
#
_symmetry.space_group_name_H-M   'P 1'
#
loop_
_entity.id
_entity.type
_entity.pdbx_description
1 polymer ?
#
loop_
_entity_poly.entity_id
_entity_poly.type
_entity_poly.pdbx_seq_one_letter_code
_entity_poly.pdbx_strand_id
1 'polypeptide(L)'
;MKYDDAKRELEDLGAEFLSRAEMRSRLPQDVSFFSPIGCLQCGSKRFTDVLYFLADQPDLFYWAQGECGVTLSVVNYGSIARCLVCDGARFEIDVE
;
A
#
# COMPACT_ATOMS: atom_id res chain seq x y z
N MET A 1 6.82 8.46 8.16
CA MET A 1 5.47 8.31 8.74
C MET A 1 5.36 6.96 9.42
N LYS A 2 4.73 6.90 10.60
CA LYS A 2 4.47 5.65 11.32
C LYS A 2 3.29 4.90 10.71
N TYR A 3 3.28 3.57 10.83
CA TYR A 3 2.25 2.73 10.26
C TYR A 3 0.84 3.08 10.75
N ASP A 4 0.67 3.21 12.07
CA ASP A 4 -0.65 3.45 12.64
C ASP A 4 -1.21 4.83 12.27
N ASP A 5 -0.34 5.83 12.09
CA ASP A 5 -0.73 7.15 11.61
C ASP A 5 -1.17 7.10 10.14
N ALA A 6 -0.40 6.40 9.28
CA ALA A 6 -0.74 6.21 7.88
C ALA A 6 -2.07 5.46 7.71
N LYS A 7 -2.26 4.40 8.51
CA LYS A 7 -3.49 3.59 8.51
C LYS A 7 -4.70 4.45 8.88
N ARG A 8 -4.59 5.24 9.94
CA ARG A 8 -5.67 6.14 10.38
C ARG A 8 -6.00 7.20 9.33
N GLU A 9 -4.99 7.84 8.76
CA GLU A 9 -5.19 8.85 7.70
C GLU A 9 -5.93 8.24 6.50
N LEU A 10 -5.56 7.04 6.08
CA LEU A 10 -6.26 6.32 5.01
C LEU A 10 -7.71 5.95 5.40
N GLU A 11 -7.97 5.54 6.65
CA GLU A 11 -9.33 5.28 7.14
C GLU A 11 -10.18 6.55 7.12
N ASP A 12 -9.61 7.69 7.52
CA ASP A 12 -10.26 9.01 7.49
C ASP A 12 -10.57 9.44 6.05
N LEU A 13 -9.74 9.03 5.08
CA LEU A 13 -9.97 9.20 3.63
C LEU A 13 -10.93 8.16 3.03
N GLY A 14 -11.45 7.22 3.84
CA GLY A 14 -12.42 6.21 3.42
C GLY A 14 -11.82 4.95 2.80
N ALA A 15 -10.55 4.63 3.08
CA ALA A 15 -9.93 3.39 2.62
C ALA A 15 -10.60 2.15 3.24
N GLU A 16 -11.02 1.22 2.39
CA GLU A 16 -11.31 -0.15 2.79
C GLU A 16 -10.02 -0.98 2.67
N PHE A 17 -9.52 -1.50 3.79
CA PHE A 17 -8.35 -2.35 3.78
C PHE A 17 -8.68 -3.79 3.42
N LEU A 18 -7.87 -4.33 2.51
CA LEU A 18 -7.96 -5.67 1.98
C LEU A 18 -6.67 -6.42 2.28
N SER A 19 -6.80 -7.70 2.62
CA SER A 19 -5.68 -8.64 2.58
C SER A 19 -5.19 -8.84 1.14
N ARG A 20 -4.00 -9.41 0.99
CA ARG A 20 -3.45 -9.79 -0.32
C ARG A 20 -4.39 -10.69 -1.12
N ALA A 21 -5.03 -11.65 -0.45
CA ALA A 21 -5.93 -12.59 -1.11
C ALA A 21 -7.23 -11.90 -1.59
N GLU A 22 -7.81 -11.05 -0.75
CA GLU A 22 -9.00 -10.26 -1.12
C GLU A 22 -8.69 -9.33 -2.29
N MET A 23 -7.55 -8.63 -2.24
CA MET A 23 -7.15 -7.74 -3.32
C MET A 23 -6.88 -8.51 -4.63
N ARG A 24 -6.15 -9.63 -4.58
CA ARG A 24 -5.95 -10.52 -5.75
C ARG A 24 -7.27 -10.99 -6.37
N SER A 25 -8.32 -11.18 -5.57
CA SER A 25 -9.64 -11.57 -6.07
C SER A 25 -10.42 -10.43 -6.74
N ARG A 26 -10.11 -9.16 -6.41
CA ARG A 26 -10.73 -7.96 -6.99
C ARG A 26 -9.98 -7.45 -8.23
N LEU A 27 -8.69 -7.75 -8.35
CA LEU A 27 -7.88 -7.35 -9.51
C LEU A 27 -8.12 -8.28 -10.72
N PRO A 28 -8.12 -7.75 -11.95
CA PRO A 28 -8.03 -8.55 -13.17
C PRO A 28 -6.79 -9.46 -13.15
N GLN A 29 -6.88 -10.64 -13.79
CA GLN A 29 -5.81 -11.66 -13.72
C GLN A 29 -4.47 -11.20 -14.29
N ASP A 30 -4.46 -10.21 -15.18
CA ASP A 30 -3.30 -9.63 -15.84
C ASP A 30 -2.70 -8.43 -15.10
N VAL A 31 -3.27 -8.03 -13.97
CA VAL A 31 -2.74 -6.93 -13.17
C VAL A 31 -1.68 -7.42 -12.19
N SER A 32 -0.48 -6.85 -12.33
CA SER A 32 0.64 -7.07 -11.42
C SER A 32 0.37 -6.59 -10.00
N PHE A 33 1.05 -7.22 -9.05
CA PHE A 33 0.83 -6.99 -7.62
C PHE A 33 2.03 -6.30 -6.98
N PHE A 34 1.79 -5.26 -6.18
CA PHE A 34 2.86 -4.59 -5.46
C PHE A 34 3.21 -5.30 -4.16
N SER A 35 4.51 -5.55 -3.99
CA SER A 35 5.08 -6.12 -2.77
C SER A 35 6.15 -5.18 -2.20
N PRO A 36 6.17 -4.97 -0.87
CA PRO A 36 7.18 -4.16 -0.21
C PRO A 36 8.55 -4.86 -0.24
N ILE A 37 9.59 -4.18 -0.75
CA ILE A 37 10.95 -4.74 -0.86
C ILE A 37 12.02 -4.01 -0.03
N GLY A 38 11.74 -2.80 0.45
CA GLY A 38 12.72 -2.02 1.23
C GLY A 38 12.09 -0.84 1.97
N CYS A 39 12.37 -0.68 3.27
CA CYS A 39 11.77 0.40 4.05
C CYS A 39 12.51 1.70 3.77
N LEU A 40 11.79 2.73 3.31
CA LEU A 40 12.40 4.02 2.95
C LEU A 40 12.96 4.79 4.16
N GLN A 41 12.58 4.42 5.38
CA GLN A 41 13.06 5.08 6.60
C GLN A 41 14.33 4.44 7.20
N CYS A 42 14.49 3.12 7.11
CA CYS A 42 15.61 2.42 7.77
C CYS A 42 16.33 1.38 6.90
N GLY A 43 15.91 1.18 5.65
CA GLY A 43 16.50 0.20 4.73
C GLY A 43 16.18 -1.27 5.03
N SER A 44 15.42 -1.57 6.09
CA SER A 44 15.00 -2.93 6.40
C SER A 44 14.10 -3.52 5.31
N LYS A 45 14.29 -4.80 5.01
CA LYS A 45 13.42 -5.58 4.10
C LYS A 45 12.38 -6.43 4.84
N ARG A 46 12.19 -6.18 6.14
CA ARG A 46 11.31 -6.97 7.02
C ARG A 46 10.04 -6.20 7.30
N PHE A 47 8.91 -6.75 6.83
CA PHE A 47 7.59 -6.13 6.92
C PHE A 47 6.56 -7.08 7.53
N THR A 48 5.53 -6.49 8.14
CA THR A 48 4.31 -7.16 8.62
C THR A 48 3.10 -6.28 8.25
N ASP A 49 1.89 -6.78 8.52
CA ASP A 49 0.63 -6.03 8.38
C ASP A 49 0.49 -5.34 7.01
N VAL A 50 0.82 -6.08 5.94
CA VAL A 50 0.70 -5.58 4.57
C VAL A 50 -0.78 -5.52 4.21
N LEU A 51 -1.29 -4.31 4.04
CA LEU A 51 -2.67 -4.04 3.70
C LEU A 51 -2.73 -3.35 2.33
N TYR A 52 -3.77 -3.67 1.59
CA TYR A 52 -4.06 -3.12 0.27
C TYR A 52 -5.35 -2.32 0.32
N PHE A 53 -5.51 -1.36 -0.58
CA PHE A 53 -6.76 -0.61 -0.71
C PHE A 53 -6.96 -0.18 -2.16
N LEU A 54 -8.22 -0.11 -2.59
CA LEU A 54 -8.57 0.50 -3.86
C LEU A 54 -8.51 2.02 -3.72
N ALA A 55 -7.86 2.67 -4.66
CA ALA A 55 -7.65 4.11 -4.71
C ALA A 55 -8.58 4.74 -5.75
N ASP A 56 -9.86 4.36 -5.71
CA ASP A 56 -10.88 4.82 -6.67
C ASP A 56 -11.38 6.24 -6.36
N GLN A 57 -11.15 6.70 -5.13
CA GLN A 57 -11.44 8.08 -4.71
C GLN A 57 -10.24 8.98 -4.99
N PRO A 58 -10.45 10.23 -5.42
CA PRO A 58 -9.36 11.16 -5.74
C PRO A 58 -8.36 11.34 -4.59
N ASP A 59 -8.85 11.48 -3.35
CA ASP A 59 -7.97 11.73 -2.20
C ASP A 59 -7.09 10.51 -1.88
N LEU A 60 -7.67 9.30 -1.94
CA LEU A 60 -6.91 8.05 -1.79
C LEU A 60 -5.89 7.86 -2.90
N PHE A 61 -6.25 8.23 -4.13
CA PHE A 61 -5.36 8.18 -5.28
C PHE A 61 -4.15 9.10 -5.10
N TYR A 62 -4.37 10.36 -4.74
CA TYR A 62 -3.29 11.32 -4.56
C TYR A 62 -2.39 10.94 -3.38
N TRP A 63 -2.99 10.46 -2.29
CA TRP A 63 -2.23 9.95 -1.15
C TRP A 63 -1.34 8.78 -1.59
N ALA A 64 -1.92 7.76 -2.24
CA ALA A 64 -1.18 6.58 -2.66
C ALA A 64 -0.07 6.91 -3.67
N GLN A 65 -0.31 7.84 -4.59
CA GLN A 65 0.68 8.32 -5.56
C GLN A 65 1.89 8.99 -4.86
N GLY A 66 1.65 9.77 -3.81
CA GLY A 66 2.71 10.46 -3.07
C GLY A 66 3.50 9.54 -2.13
N GLU A 67 2.85 8.50 -1.60
CA GLU A 67 3.34 7.80 -0.41
C GLU A 67 3.79 6.36 -0.67
N CYS A 68 3.15 5.65 -1.61
CA CYS A 68 3.26 4.19 -1.74
C CYS A 68 3.42 3.68 -3.18
N GLY A 69 3.25 4.55 -4.17
CA GLY A 69 3.19 4.16 -5.59
C GLY A 69 1.81 3.58 -5.97
N VAL A 70 1.35 3.89 -7.18
CA VAL A 70 0.05 3.46 -7.73
C VAL A 70 0.20 2.89 -9.14
N THR A 71 -0.61 1.88 -9.49
CA THR A 71 -0.75 1.44 -10.88
C THR A 71 -1.70 2.39 -11.62
N LEU A 72 -1.31 2.84 -12.81
CA LEU A 72 -2.11 3.71 -13.68
C LEU A 72 -2.45 2.97 -14.97
N SER A 73 -3.53 2.18 -15.00
CA SER A 73 -4.03 1.64 -16.28
C SER A 73 -5.39 0.97 -16.17
N VAL A 74 -5.58 0.08 -15.19
CA VAL A 74 -6.77 -0.79 -15.12
C VAL A 74 -7.47 -0.72 -13.76
N VAL A 75 -6.70 -0.67 -12.68
CA VAL A 75 -7.20 -0.48 -11.31
C VAL A 75 -6.22 0.42 -10.57
N ASN A 76 -6.72 1.48 -9.95
CA ASN A 76 -5.92 2.31 -9.06
C ASN A 76 -5.91 1.65 -7.69
N TYR A 77 -4.74 1.26 -7.21
CA TYR A 77 -4.60 0.74 -5.86
C TYR A 77 -3.27 1.12 -5.24
N GLY A 78 -3.25 1.08 -3.91
CA GLY A 78 -2.06 1.28 -3.10
C GLY A 78 -1.89 0.17 -2.09
N SER A 79 -0.80 0.24 -1.35
CA SER A 79 -0.57 -0.63 -0.19
C SER A 79 0.16 0.12 0.91
N ILE A 80 -0.04 -0.32 2.15
CA ILE A 80 0.78 0.07 3.30
C ILE A 80 1.35 -1.19 3.96
N ALA A 81 2.50 -1.07 4.61
CA ALA A 81 3.16 -2.18 5.28
C ALA A 81 3.89 -1.65 6.52
N ARG A 82 3.84 -2.41 7.61
CA ARG A 82 4.53 -2.04 8.85
C ARG A 82 5.96 -2.57 8.81
N CYS A 83 6.94 -1.68 8.84
CA CYS A 83 8.33 -2.10 9.01
C CYS A 83 8.55 -2.69 10.41
N LEU A 84 9.01 -3.95 10.48
CA LEU A 84 9.27 -4.64 11.75
C LEU A 84 10.39 -4.03 12.61
N VAL A 85 11.17 -3.10 12.07
CA VAL A 85 12.33 -2.50 12.74
C VAL A 85 12.01 -1.10 13.26
N CYS A 86 11.47 -0.23 12.41
CA CYS A 86 11.25 1.18 12.76
C CYS A 86 9.78 1.59 12.80
N ASP A 87 8.86 0.66 12.52
CA ASP A 87 7.42 0.90 12.45
C ASP A 87 7.01 1.94 11.38
N GLY A 88 7.89 2.14 10.38
CA GLY A 88 7.62 2.99 9.23
C GLY A 88 6.64 2.36 8.25
N ALA A 89 5.80 3.19 7.63
CA ALA A 89 4.75 2.79 6.70
C ALA A 89 5.18 2.80 5.22
N ARG A 90 6.26 3.50 4.89
CA ARG A 90 6.70 3.75 3.51
C ARG A 90 7.78 2.77 3.08
N PHE A 91 7.67 2.29 1.84
CA PHE A 91 8.55 1.27 1.29
C PHE A 91 8.72 1.43 -0.23
N GLU A 92 9.84 0.92 -0.71
CA GLU A 92 10.07 0.58 -2.10
C GLU A 92 9.16 -0.60 -2.46
N ILE A 93 8.55 -0.54 -3.63
CA ILE A 93 7.70 -1.59 -4.19
C ILE A 93 8.42 -2.33 -5.30
N ASP A 94 8.13 -3.63 -5.42
CA ASP A 94 8.42 -4.43 -6.60
C ASP A 94 7.12 -4.87 -7.26
N VAL A 95 7.16 -5.06 -8.56
CA VAL A 95 6.01 -5.41 -9.40
C VAL A 95 6.08 -6.90 -9.70
N GLU A 96 5.18 -7.67 -9.06
CA GLU A 96 5.04 -9.11 -9.29
C GLU A 96 4.10 -9.45 -10.46
#